data_AF-A0A354A314-F1
#
_entry.id   AF-A0A354A314-F1
#
_cell.length_a   1.000
_cell.length_b   1.000
_cell.length_c   1.000
_cell.angle_alpha   90.00
_cell.angle_beta   90.00
_cell.angle_gamma   90.00
#
_symmetry.space_group_name_H-M   'P 1'
#
loop_
_entity.id
_entity.type
_entity.pdbx_description
1 polymer ?
#
loop_
_entity_poly.entity_id
_entity_poly.type
_entity_poly.pdbx_seq_one_letter_code
_entity_poly.pdbx_strand_id
1 'polypeptide(L)' 'MEDIYSIFEKPKNPTEFQAIKIKLASPEKIRAWSYGEVKKPETINYRTFKPERDGLFCAKIFGPVKDYE' A
#
# COMPACT_ATOMS: atom_id res chain seq x y z
N MET A 1 5.46 31.67 23.75
CA MET A 1 4.05 32.11 23.53
C MET A 1 3.50 31.61 22.18
N GLU A 2 4.35 31.01 21.33
CA GLU A 2 3.96 30.39 20.04
C GLU A 2 3.48 28.92 20.17
N ASP A 3 3.81 28.22 21.26
CA ASP A 3 3.57 26.77 21.41
C ASP A 3 2.14 26.37 21.82
N ILE A 4 1.29 27.30 22.25
CA ILE A 4 -0.10 27.01 22.63
C ILE A 4 -1.05 26.98 21.42
N TYR A 5 -0.63 27.56 20.29
CA TYR A 5 -1.43 27.61 19.06
C TYR A 5 -1.37 26.33 18.24
N SER A 6 -0.34 25.50 18.41
CA SER A 6 -0.19 24.19 17.74
C SER A 6 -1.11 23.10 18.31
N ILE A 7 -1.61 23.28 19.54
CA ILE A 7 -2.57 22.37 20.19
C ILE A 7 -3.96 22.45 19.55
N PHE A 8 -4.29 23.57 18.89
CA PHE A 8 -5.55 23.78 18.17
C PHE A 8 -5.42 23.60 16.65
N GLU A 9 -4.24 23.24 16.14
CA GLU A 9 -4.11 22.84 14.75
C GLU A 9 -4.86 21.52 14.57
N LYS A 10 -6.01 21.58 13.86
CA LYS A 10 -6.72 20.38 13.41
C LYS A 10 -5.67 19.43 12.83
N PRO A 11 -5.69 18.13 13.19
CA PRO A 11 -4.88 17.16 12.46
C PRO A 11 -5.19 17.36 10.98
N LYS A 12 -4.15 17.48 10.16
CA LYS A 12 -4.26 17.64 8.70
C LYS A 12 -4.84 16.34 8.15
N ASN A 13 -6.14 16.19 8.37
CA ASN A 13 -6.93 15.05 8.04
C ASN A 13 -6.95 14.97 6.51
N PRO A 14 -6.59 13.83 5.91
CA PRO A 14 -6.65 13.66 4.46
C PRO A 14 -8.09 13.62 3.91
N THR A 15 -9.10 13.89 4.74
CA THR A 15 -10.52 13.59 4.51
C THR A 15 -11.39 14.77 4.10
N GLU A 16 -10.86 15.98 3.86
CA GLU A 16 -11.67 17.05 3.23
C GLU A 16 -11.44 17.09 1.72
N PHE A 17 -12.00 16.11 0.99
CA PHE A 17 -12.14 16.19 -0.46
C PHE A 17 -13.47 16.86 -0.81
N GLN A 18 -13.44 17.89 -1.68
CA GLN A 18 -14.66 18.57 -2.13
C GLN A 18 -15.44 17.76 -3.17
N ALA A 19 -14.76 16.90 -3.94
CA ALA A 19 -15.37 16.07 -4.98
C ALA A 19 -14.50 14.84 -5.32
N ILE A 20 -15.14 13.78 -5.81
CA ILE A 20 -14.50 12.56 -6.33
C ILE A 20 -14.69 12.49 -7.84
N LYS A 21 -13.69 12.00 -8.57
CA LYS A 21 -13.76 11.79 -10.02
C LYS A 21 -13.33 10.39 -10.41
N ILE A 22 -14.07 9.79 -11.33
CA ILE A 22 -13.71 8.53 -12.00
C ILE A 22 -13.16 8.80 -13.40
N LYS A 23 -12.12 8.05 -13.79
CA LYS A 23 -11.52 8.06 -15.13
C LYS A 23 -10.93 6.68 -15.42
N LEU A 24 -10.77 6.36 -16.70
CA LEU A 24 -9.96 5.22 -17.12
C LEU A 24 -8.50 5.43 -16.70
N ALA A 25 -7.86 4.37 -16.18
CA ALA A 25 -6.45 4.35 -15.86
C ALA A 25 -5.65 3.92 -17.10
N SER A 26 -4.56 4.63 -17.40
CA SER A 26 -3.63 4.23 -18.46
C SER A 26 -2.69 3.11 -17.98
N PRO A 27 -2.06 2.35 -18.88
CA PRO A 27 -1.07 1.33 -18.51
C PRO A 27 0.06 1.86 -17.64
N GLU A 28 0.53 3.08 -17.88
CA GLU A 28 1.58 3.74 -17.09
C GLU A 28 1.10 4.02 -15.68
N LYS A 29 -0.15 4.46 -15.53
CA LYS A 29 -0.77 4.73 -14.23
C LYS A 29 -0.93 3.45 -13.40
N ILE A 30 -1.35 2.35 -14.04
CA ILE A 30 -1.47 1.05 -13.38
C ILE A 30 -0.10 0.57 -12.88
N ARG A 31 0.95 0.71 -13.70
CA ARG A 31 2.33 0.36 -13.29
C ARG A 31 2.82 1.25 -12.15
N ALA A 32 2.49 2.54 -12.17
CA ALA A 32 2.90 3.48 -11.12
C ALA A 32 2.25 3.18 -9.75
N TRP A 33 1.07 2.55 -9.74
CA TRP A 33 0.43 2.08 -8.50
C TRP A 33 1.01 0.78 -7.97
N SER A 34 1.66 0.00 -8.83
CA SER A 34 2.20 -1.30 -8.46
C SER A 34 3.58 -1.17 -7.81
N TYR A 35 3.80 -1.93 -6.75
CA TYR A 35 5.09 -2.05 -6.07
C TYR A 35 5.92 -3.25 -6.60
N GLY A 36 5.36 -4.04 -7.52
CA GLY A 36 6.04 -5.17 -8.14
C GLY A 36 5.12 -6.04 -8.99
N GLU A 37 5.71 -6.86 -9.86
CA GLU A 37 4.98 -7.76 -10.76
C GLU A 37 4.86 -9.15 -10.14
N VAL A 38 3.64 -9.69 -10.10
CA VAL A 38 3.40 -11.10 -9.79
C VAL A 38 3.64 -11.93 -11.04
N LYS A 39 4.56 -12.89 -10.96
CA LYS A 39 4.97 -13.72 -12.11
C LYS A 39 4.40 -15.12 -12.07
N LYS A 40 3.96 -15.57 -10.89
CA LYS A 40 3.49 -16.93 -10.69
C LYS A 40 2.15 -16.95 -9.94
N PRO A 41 1.31 -17.98 -10.17
CA PRO A 41 0.00 -18.08 -9.54
C PRO A 41 0.05 -18.65 -8.11
N GLU A 42 1.23 -19.03 -7.59
CA GLU A 42 1.31 -19.63 -6.25
C GLU A 42 1.02 -18.60 -5.15
N THR A 43 0.50 -19.11 -4.03
CA THR A 43 0.06 -18.30 -2.90
C THR A 43 1.02 -18.42 -1.73
N ILE A 44 0.85 -19.48 -0.94
CA ILE A 44 1.64 -19.78 0.25
C ILE A 44 2.16 -21.21 0.15
N ASN A 45 3.30 -21.44 0.78
CA ASN A 45 3.86 -22.77 0.88
C ASN A 45 3.02 -23.65 1.82
N TYR A 46 2.66 -24.85 1.39
CA TYR A 46 1.78 -25.73 2.18
C TYR A 46 2.39 -26.24 3.49
N ARG A 47 3.72 -26.30 3.61
CA ARG A 47 4.39 -26.77 4.84
C ARG A 47 4.75 -25.64 5.78
N THR A 48 5.35 -24.58 5.23
CA THR A 48 5.91 -23.50 6.04
C THR A 48 4.94 -22.35 6.25
N PHE A 49 3.83 -22.32 5.50
CA PHE A 49 2.86 -21.22 5.45
C PHE A 49 3.48 -19.86 5.10
N LYS A 50 4.72 -19.85 4.60
CA LYS A 50 5.38 -18.64 4.12
C LYS A 50 4.88 -18.31 2.71
N PRO A 51 4.70 -17.02 2.39
CA PRO A 51 4.34 -16.61 1.04
C PRO A 51 5.39 -17.03 0.01
N GLU A 52 4.93 -17.47 -1.16
CA GLU A 52 5.81 -17.86 -2.26
C GLU A 52 6.44 -16.63 -2.94
N ARG A 53 7.69 -16.77 -3.39
CA ARG A 53 8.41 -15.68 -4.06
C ARG A 53 7.85 -15.45 -5.46
N ASP A 54 7.61 -14.18 -5.78
CA ASP A 54 6.96 -13.71 -7.02
C ASP A 54 5.53 -14.24 -7.21
N GLY A 55 4.93 -14.79 -6.15
CA GLY A 55 3.55 -15.26 -6.11
C GLY A 55 2.56 -14.18 -5.66
N LEU A 56 1.28 -14.56 -5.53
CA LEU A 56 0.16 -13.67 -5.23
C LEU A 56 0.26 -12.99 -3.86
N PHE A 57 0.99 -13.57 -2.91
CA PHE A 57 1.19 -13.03 -1.56
C PHE A 57 2.65 -12.60 -1.30
N CYS A 58 3.44 -12.37 -2.35
CA CYS A 58 4.86 -12.11 -2.20
C CYS A 58 5.16 -10.89 -1.31
N ALA A 59 5.89 -11.12 -0.21
CA ALA A 59 6.26 -10.07 0.74
C ALA A 59 7.10 -8.94 0.13
N LYS A 60 7.82 -9.23 -0.97
CA LYS A 60 8.57 -8.22 -1.72
C LYS A 60 7.65 -7.20 -2.41
N ILE A 61 6.46 -7.62 -2.85
CA ILE A 61 5.51 -6.78 -3.58
C ILE A 61 4.60 -6.05 -2.59
N PHE A 62 4.07 -6.77 -1.60
CA PHE A 62 3.01 -6.26 -0.75
C PHE A 62 3.45 -5.83 0.65
N GLY A 63 4.68 -6.16 1.05
CA GLY A 63 5.22 -5.83 2.37
C GLY A 63 5.50 -7.05 3.26
N PRO A 64 6.16 -6.85 4.41
CA PRO A 64 6.55 -7.94 5.29
C PRO A 64 5.34 -8.59 5.98
N VAL A 65 5.48 -9.85 6.37
CA VAL A 65 4.43 -10.61 7.10
C VAL A 65 4.40 -10.23 8.58
N LYS A 66 5.53 -9.79 9.13
CA LYS A 66 5.67 -9.32 10.51
C LYS A 66 6.22 -7.92 10.53
N ASP A 67 5.84 -7.17 11.55
CA ASP A 67 6.29 -5.80 11.74
C ASP A 67 7.76 -5.76 12.16
N TYR A 68 8.57 -4.97 11.44
CA TYR A 68 9.96 -4.63 11.76
C TYR A 68 10.93 -5.82 11.96
N GLU A 69 10.72 -6.93 11.26
CA GLU A 69 11.66 -8.08 11.15
C GLU A 69 12.58 -7.96 9.91
#